data_AF-A0A7V0SBW2-F1
#
_entry.id   AF-A0A7V0SBW2-F1
#
_cell.length_a   1.000
_cell.length_b   1.000
_cell.length_c   1.000
_cell.angle_alpha   90.00
_cell.angle_beta   90.00
_cell.angle_gamma   90.00
#
_symmetry.space_group_name_H-M   'P 1'
#
loop_
_entity.id
_entity.type
_entity.pdbx_description
1 polymer ?
#
loop_
_entity_poly.entity_id
_entity_poly.type
_entity_poly.pdbx_seq_one_letter_code
_entity_poly.pdbx_strand_id
1 'polypeptide(L)'
;MSRIVWKPGTMLYPAPAVMVSCRHKGADNIITVAWAGTVCTDPPMLSISLRPERYSHGLIKKSGVFAVNIPGRDLAFAVDFCGVKSGREVDKFSVLKLSRLQASKIDVPLIGECPLSLEAVVKSVTPLGSHDLFLAEVAAVSVEEKLVDEKGRLRLDRARLLCYSHGYYYNLGRPLDHFGFSVRKKKGRGGKGPTKPPAGRR
;
A
#
# COMPACT_ATOMS: atom_id res chain seq x y z
N MET A 1 -32.06 4.63 -14.29
CA MET A 1 -31.58 4.21 -12.95
C MET A 1 -31.90 5.34 -11.98
N SER A 2 -32.71 5.09 -10.96
CA SER A 2 -32.96 6.05 -9.88
C SER A 2 -31.74 6.10 -8.95
N ARG A 3 -31.45 7.27 -8.39
CA ARG A 3 -30.41 7.47 -7.38
C ARG A 3 -31.07 7.94 -6.08
N ILE A 4 -30.51 7.50 -4.96
CA ILE A 4 -30.87 8.03 -3.63
C ILE A 4 -29.71 8.89 -3.12
N VAL A 5 -30.04 9.97 -2.42
CA VAL A 5 -29.05 10.78 -1.71
C VAL A 5 -28.78 10.11 -0.36
N TRP A 6 -27.50 9.88 -0.06
CA TRP A 6 -27.06 9.27 1.21
C TRP A 6 -26.46 10.33 2.14
N LYS A 7 -26.48 10.08 3.45
CA LYS A 7 -25.88 10.99 4.44
C LYS A 7 -24.37 11.13 4.19
N PRO A 8 -23.77 12.33 4.35
CA PRO A 8 -22.33 12.52 4.25
C PRO A 8 -21.55 11.60 5.22
N GLY A 9 -20.44 11.05 4.73
CA GLY A 9 -19.55 10.18 5.49
C GLY A 9 -18.25 9.89 4.73
N THR A 10 -17.29 9.26 5.39
CA THR A 10 -16.01 8.82 4.80
C THR A 10 -16.26 7.62 3.88
N MET A 11 -16.68 7.89 2.64
CA MET A 11 -17.12 6.88 1.67
C MET A 11 -16.14 6.62 0.51
N LEU A 12 -14.90 7.12 0.60
CA LEU A 12 -13.85 6.85 -0.38
C LEU A 12 -13.30 5.43 -0.18
N TYR A 13 -13.75 4.49 -1.01
CA TYR A 13 -13.37 3.08 -0.97
C TYR A 13 -13.14 2.53 -2.40
N PRO A 14 -12.34 1.46 -2.56
CA PRO A 14 -11.54 0.79 -1.53
C PRO A 14 -10.38 1.67 -1.06
N ALA A 15 -10.04 1.58 0.22
CA ALA A 15 -8.87 2.22 0.80
C ALA A 15 -7.74 1.19 0.93
N PRO A 16 -6.46 1.60 0.87
CA PRO A 16 -5.38 0.70 1.26
C PRO A 16 -5.53 0.32 2.75
N ALA A 17 -4.98 -0.82 3.16
CA ALA A 17 -4.91 -1.20 4.57
C ALA A 17 -3.44 -1.40 4.96
N VAL A 18 -2.75 -0.30 5.26
CA VAL A 18 -1.30 -0.33 5.50
C VAL A 18 -0.97 -0.45 6.99
N MET A 19 0.15 -1.10 7.29
CA MET A 19 0.72 -1.20 8.63
C MET A 19 1.85 -0.17 8.77
N VAL A 20 1.60 0.90 9.51
CA VAL A 20 2.59 1.94 9.77
C VAL A 20 3.41 1.57 11.00
N SER A 21 4.70 1.30 10.82
CA SER A 21 5.63 1.15 11.93
C SER A 21 6.29 2.49 12.26
N CYS A 22 6.58 2.69 13.55
CA CYS A 22 7.24 3.89 14.05
C CYS A 22 8.09 3.56 15.29
N ARG A 23 9.08 4.42 15.54
CA ARG A 23 10.01 4.31 16.66
C ARG A 23 10.28 5.69 17.26
N HIS A 24 10.35 5.79 18.59
CA HIS A 24 10.96 6.93 19.26
C HIS A 24 11.56 6.49 20.60
N LYS A 25 12.83 6.84 20.86
CA LYS A 25 13.57 6.45 22.08
C LYS A 25 13.49 4.95 22.39
N GLY A 26 13.69 4.11 21.38
CA GLY A 26 13.65 2.65 21.49
C GLY A 26 12.26 2.02 21.60
N ALA A 27 11.19 2.81 21.71
CA ALA A 27 9.82 2.30 21.72
C ALA A 27 9.32 2.09 20.28
N ASP A 28 9.19 0.82 19.88
CA ASP A 28 8.61 0.41 18.60
C ASP A 28 7.11 0.22 18.70
N ASN A 29 6.38 0.60 17.65
CA ASN A 29 4.97 0.26 17.53
C ASN A 29 4.55 0.10 16.07
N ILE A 30 3.40 -0.55 15.86
CA ILE A 30 2.69 -0.65 14.59
C ILE A 30 1.27 -0.07 14.76
N ILE A 31 0.75 0.59 13.75
CA ILE A 31 -0.67 0.96 13.66
C ILE A 31 -1.19 0.69 12.25
N THR A 32 -2.39 0.14 12.16
CA THR A 32 -3.07 0.00 10.87
C THR A 32 -3.74 1.31 10.50
N VAL A 33 -3.49 1.77 9.27
CA VAL A 33 -4.03 3.03 8.75
C VAL A 33 -4.69 2.74 7.42
N ALA A 34 -5.97 3.07 7.32
CA ALA A 34 -6.68 3.03 6.05
C ALA A 34 -6.65 4.39 5.33
N TRP A 35 -6.64 5.49 6.07
CA TRP A 35 -6.63 6.84 5.50
C TRP A 35 -5.19 7.20 5.14
N ALA A 36 -4.73 6.57 4.07
CA ALA A 36 -3.41 6.71 3.49
C ALA A 36 -3.53 6.79 1.96
N GLY A 37 -2.63 7.53 1.33
CA GLY A 37 -2.62 7.64 -0.13
C GLY A 37 -1.43 8.40 -0.68
N THR A 38 -1.09 8.13 -1.93
CA THR A 38 -0.09 8.90 -2.69
C THR A 38 -0.64 10.30 -2.97
N VAL A 39 0.20 11.32 -2.76
CA VAL A 39 -0.18 12.74 -2.87
C VAL A 39 0.63 13.45 -3.98
N CYS A 40 1.87 13.01 -4.23
CA CYS A 40 2.73 13.60 -5.25
C CYS A 40 3.60 12.54 -5.91
N THR A 41 3.87 12.72 -7.20
CA THR A 41 4.76 11.85 -7.99
C THR A 41 6.22 12.28 -7.89
N ASP A 42 6.50 13.58 -7.94
CA ASP A 42 7.86 14.14 -7.93
C ASP A 42 7.91 15.47 -7.16
N PRO A 43 8.53 15.52 -5.96
CA PRO A 43 9.09 14.37 -5.24
C PRO A 43 7.98 13.38 -4.83
N PRO A 44 8.30 12.08 -4.69
CA PRO A 44 7.30 11.09 -4.31
C PRO A 44 6.84 11.35 -2.87
N MET A 45 5.53 11.61 -2.71
CA MET A 45 4.94 11.87 -1.39
C MET A 45 3.68 11.05 -1.17
N LEU A 46 3.47 10.69 0.09
CA LEU A 46 2.24 10.08 0.58
C LEU A 46 1.72 10.85 1.79
N SER A 47 0.48 10.55 2.16
CA SER A 47 -0.10 11.00 3.41
C SER A 47 -0.61 9.84 4.24
N ILE A 48 -0.63 10.04 5.55
CA ILE A 48 -1.40 9.24 6.51
C ILE A 48 -2.17 10.18 7.44
N SER A 49 -3.42 9.83 7.75
CA SER A 49 -4.23 10.57 8.73
C SER A 49 -4.32 9.78 10.03
N LEU A 50 -3.87 10.37 11.14
CA LEU A 50 -3.87 9.73 12.45
C LEU A 50 -4.55 10.62 13.48
N ARG A 51 -5.32 10.00 14.37
CA ARG A 51 -5.89 10.73 15.50
C ARG A 51 -4.83 10.98 16.59
N PRO A 52 -4.78 12.16 17.20
CA PRO A 52 -3.78 12.50 18.22
C PRO A 52 -3.70 11.53 19.41
N GLU A 53 -4.81 10.90 19.79
CA GLU A 53 -4.87 9.95 20.90
C GLU A 53 -4.13 8.62 20.63
N ARG A 54 -3.91 8.27 19.35
CA ARG A 54 -3.25 7.03 18.96
C ARG A 54 -1.78 7.06 19.38
N TYR A 55 -1.30 5.97 19.97
CA TYR A 55 0.08 5.87 20.46
C TYR A 55 1.13 6.23 19.40
N SER A 56 0.95 5.71 18.17
CA SER A 56 1.84 5.98 17.04
C SER A 56 1.91 7.44 16.64
N HIS A 57 0.85 8.24 16.85
CA HIS A 57 0.85 9.67 16.48
C HIS A 57 1.99 10.40 17.20
N GLY A 58 2.08 10.22 18.52
CA GLY A 58 3.13 10.86 19.32
C GLY A 58 4.53 10.35 19.00
N LEU A 59 4.69 9.08 18.62
CA LEU A 59 5.99 8.53 18.19
C LEU A 59 6.42 9.18 16.88
N ILE A 60 5.54 9.20 15.88
CA ILE A 60 5.80 9.75 14.53
C ILE A 60 6.07 11.25 14.59
N LYS A 61 5.27 12.01 15.35
CA LYS A 61 5.45 13.45 15.50
C LYS A 61 6.79 13.81 16.15
N LYS A 62 7.31 12.97 17.04
CA LYS A 62 8.60 13.19 17.71
C LYS A 62 9.80 12.68 16.90
N SER A 63 9.65 11.60 16.15
CA SER A 63 10.72 11.04 15.31
C SER A 63 10.86 11.76 13.98
N GLY A 64 9.76 12.33 13.45
CA GLY A 64 9.72 12.91 12.10
C GLY A 64 9.77 11.87 10.99
N VAL A 65 9.73 10.57 11.31
CA VAL A 65 9.87 9.47 10.36
C VAL A 65 8.97 8.29 10.72
N PHE A 66 8.55 7.54 9.71
CA PHE A 66 7.78 6.31 9.85
C PHE A 66 7.97 5.42 8.61
N ALA A 67 7.63 4.14 8.72
CA ALA A 67 7.58 3.24 7.56
C ALA A 67 6.14 2.81 7.29
N VAL A 68 5.76 2.82 6.00
CA VAL A 68 4.48 2.30 5.52
C VAL A 68 4.72 0.91 4.96
N ASN A 69 4.31 -0.12 5.68
CA ASN A 69 4.43 -1.51 5.26
C ASN A 69 3.10 -1.95 4.64
N ILE A 70 3.16 -2.47 3.41
CA ILE A 70 1.98 -2.80 2.61
C ILE A 70 1.77 -4.33 2.68
N PRO A 71 0.77 -4.80 3.42
CA PRO A 71 0.59 -6.21 3.72
C PRO A 71 -0.06 -6.99 2.57
N GLY A 72 0.38 -8.24 2.39
CA GLY A 72 -0.32 -9.23 1.59
C GLY A 72 -1.46 -9.90 2.38
N ARG A 73 -2.29 -10.69 1.68
CA ARG A 73 -3.48 -11.36 2.26
C ARG A 73 -3.19 -12.15 3.54
N ASP A 74 -2.01 -12.75 3.64
CA ASP A 74 -1.65 -13.68 4.72
C ASP A 74 -1.45 -12.92 6.07
N LEU A 75 -1.37 -11.58 6.03
CA LEU A 75 -1.28 -10.69 7.19
C LEU A 75 -2.63 -10.07 7.61
N ALA A 76 -3.77 -10.50 7.06
CA ALA A 76 -5.08 -9.88 7.36
C ALA A 76 -5.39 -9.81 8.87
N PHE A 77 -5.05 -10.86 9.63
CA PHE A 77 -5.19 -10.87 11.08
C PHE A 77 -4.29 -9.82 11.76
N ALA A 78 -3.02 -9.74 11.37
CA ALA A 78 -2.07 -8.78 11.92
C ALA A 78 -2.48 -7.33 11.62
N VAL A 79 -3.04 -7.08 10.42
CA VAL A 79 -3.62 -5.80 10.01
C VAL A 79 -4.78 -5.41 10.93
N ASP A 80 -5.74 -6.31 11.17
CA ASP A 80 -6.85 -6.01 12.07
C ASP A 80 -6.37 -5.75 13.51
N PHE A 81 -5.56 -6.66 14.04
CA PHE A 81 -5.01 -6.57 15.39
C PHE A 81 -4.27 -5.24 15.64
N CYS A 82 -3.45 -4.82 14.69
CA CYS A 82 -2.71 -3.57 14.78
C CYS A 82 -3.60 -2.31 14.73
N GLY A 83 -4.82 -2.41 14.19
CA GLY A 83 -5.81 -1.35 14.16
C GLY A 83 -6.62 -1.21 15.46
N VAL A 84 -6.85 -2.32 16.16
CA VAL A 84 -7.75 -2.36 17.34
C VAL A 84 -7.03 -2.38 18.69
N LYS A 85 -5.80 -2.91 18.77
CA LYS A 85 -5.01 -2.90 20.02
C LYS A 85 -4.09 -1.68 20.10
N SER A 86 -3.90 -1.14 21.30
CA SER A 86 -3.00 0.00 21.53
C SER A 86 -1.57 -0.47 21.82
N GLY A 87 -0.58 0.19 21.22
CA GLY A 87 0.83 -0.06 21.52
C GLY A 87 1.29 0.46 22.89
N ARG A 88 0.43 1.20 23.61
CA ARG A 88 0.70 1.59 25.01
C ARG A 88 0.69 0.40 25.96
N GLU A 89 -0.07 -0.63 25.61
CA GLU A 89 -0.35 -1.79 26.47
C GLU A 89 0.31 -3.07 25.95
N VAL A 90 0.60 -3.12 24.65
CA VAL A 90 1.01 -4.36 23.97
C VAL A 90 2.16 -4.07 23.01
N ASP A 91 3.24 -4.85 23.13
CA ASP A 91 4.24 -4.96 22.06
C ASP A 91 3.66 -5.80 20.91
N LYS A 92 3.16 -5.11 19.89
CA LYS A 92 2.49 -5.73 18.75
C LYS A 92 3.42 -6.58 17.90
N PHE A 93 4.69 -6.19 17.76
CA PHE A 93 5.65 -7.00 17.02
C PHE A 93 5.85 -8.35 17.72
N SER A 94 6.02 -8.33 19.04
CA SER A 94 6.23 -9.55 19.83
C SER A 94 4.99 -10.45 19.85
N VAL A 95 3.79 -9.88 20.07
CA VAL A 95 2.54 -10.65 20.06
C VAL A 95 2.25 -11.30 18.71
N LEU A 96 2.48 -10.56 17.63
CA LEU A 96 2.23 -11.05 16.27
C LEU A 96 3.42 -11.84 15.68
N LYS A 97 4.53 -11.93 16.40
CA LYS A 97 5.80 -12.55 15.95
C LYS A 97 6.29 -11.98 14.62
N LEU A 98 6.16 -10.66 14.45
CA LEU A 98 6.59 -9.96 13.24
C LEU A 98 8.07 -9.61 13.32
N SER A 99 8.75 -9.75 12.18
CA SER A 99 10.18 -9.48 12.05
C SER A 99 10.42 -7.97 11.93
N ARG A 100 11.36 -7.46 12.73
CA ARG A 100 11.86 -6.08 12.62
C ARG A 100 13.05 -6.06 11.68
N LEU A 101 12.86 -5.56 10.46
CA LEU A 101 13.97 -5.35 9.52
C LEU A 101 14.52 -3.93 9.65
N GLN A 102 15.83 -3.79 9.48
CA GLN A 102 16.48 -2.48 9.47
C GLN A 102 16.11 -1.72 8.20
N ALA A 103 15.59 -0.50 8.36
CA ALA A 103 15.36 0.44 7.27
C ALA A 103 16.68 1.08 6.79
N SER A 104 16.71 1.51 5.53
CA SER A 104 17.93 1.96 4.85
C SER A 104 18.22 3.45 5.00
N LYS A 105 17.20 4.27 5.26
CA LYS A 105 17.25 5.74 5.36
C LYS A 105 16.72 6.29 6.68
N ILE A 106 15.90 5.54 7.42
CA ILE A 106 15.28 5.99 8.68
C ILE A 106 15.53 5.03 9.85
N ASP A 107 15.50 5.52 11.09
CA ASP A 107 15.56 4.68 12.30
C ASP A 107 14.16 4.23 12.74
N VAL A 108 13.53 3.40 11.90
CA VAL A 108 12.24 2.76 12.17
C VAL A 108 12.28 1.35 11.58
N PRO A 109 11.83 0.31 12.29
CA PRO A 109 11.83 -1.04 11.74
C PRO A 109 10.80 -1.19 10.62
N LEU A 110 11.17 -1.87 9.53
CA LEU A 110 10.22 -2.39 8.55
C LEU A 110 9.64 -3.72 9.06
N ILE A 111 8.48 -4.13 8.54
CA ILE A 111 7.85 -5.42 8.86
C ILE A 111 8.28 -6.43 7.80
N GLY A 112 9.07 -7.44 8.20
CA GLY A 112 9.68 -8.37 7.23
C GLY A 112 8.68 -9.26 6.49
N GLU A 113 7.49 -9.46 7.05
CA GLU A 113 6.42 -10.23 6.42
C GLU A 113 5.64 -9.41 5.38
N CYS A 114 5.86 -8.09 5.30
CA CYS A 114 5.25 -7.26 4.27
C CYS A 114 6.05 -7.34 2.96
N PRO A 115 5.38 -7.59 1.81
CA PRO A 115 6.06 -7.68 0.51
C PRO A 115 6.68 -6.37 0.01
N LEU A 116 6.27 -5.23 0.57
CA LEU A 116 6.62 -3.89 0.13
C LEU A 116 6.58 -2.95 1.34
N SER A 117 7.61 -2.13 1.49
CA SER A 117 7.67 -1.10 2.53
C SER A 117 8.23 0.21 1.99
N LEU A 118 7.67 1.33 2.45
CA LEU A 118 8.07 2.69 2.09
C LEU A 118 8.65 3.37 3.33
N GLU A 119 9.84 3.93 3.21
CA GLU A 119 10.45 4.76 4.27
C GLU A 119 10.02 6.21 4.06
N ALA A 120 9.39 6.82 5.05
CA ALA A 120 8.72 8.11 4.92
C ALA A 120 9.28 9.14 5.92
N VAL A 121 9.62 10.32 5.40
CA VAL A 121 10.09 11.47 6.19
C VAL A 121 9.00 12.53 6.21
N VAL A 122 8.53 12.90 7.40
CA VAL A 122 7.46 13.88 7.60
C VAL A 122 7.91 15.25 7.09
N LYS A 123 7.09 15.86 6.24
CA LYS A 123 7.29 17.22 5.71
C LYS A 123 6.41 18.23 6.44
N SER A 124 5.17 17.85 6.74
CA SER A 124 4.24 18.69 7.49
C SER A 124 3.19 17.86 8.21
N VAL A 125 2.59 18.46 9.23
CA VAL A 125 1.47 17.91 10.00
C VAL A 125 0.36 18.95 10.04
N THR A 126 -0.79 18.64 9.44
CA THR A 126 -1.92 19.57 9.34
C THR A 126 -3.11 19.05 10.15
N PRO A 127 -3.57 19.78 11.18
CA PRO A 127 -4.79 19.42 11.91
C PRO A 127 -6.03 19.56 11.02
N LEU A 128 -6.88 18.52 10.97
CA LEU A 128 -8.11 18.48 10.16
C LEU A 128 -9.39 18.30 11.01
N GLY A 129 -9.29 18.54 12.31
CA GLY A 129 -10.36 18.26 13.28
C GLY A 129 -10.06 17.02 14.10
N SER A 130 -10.64 15.86 13.74
CA SER A 130 -10.43 14.61 14.49
C SER A 130 -9.11 13.88 14.17
N HIS A 131 -8.43 14.27 13.10
CA HIS A 131 -7.17 13.67 12.65
C HIS A 131 -6.16 14.77 12.36
N ASP A 132 -4.89 14.46 12.55
CA ASP A 132 -3.78 15.18 11.93
C ASP A 132 -3.39 14.45 10.64
N LEU A 133 -3.25 15.21 9.56
CA LEU A 133 -2.71 14.74 8.28
C LEU A 133 -1.20 14.89 8.29
N PHE A 134 -0.49 13.78 8.24
CA PHE A 134 0.95 13.75 8.05
C PHE A 134 1.22 13.67 6.56
N LEU A 135 1.83 14.70 5.98
CA LEU A 135 2.40 14.66 4.64
C LEU A 135 3.86 14.23 4.77
N ALA A 136 4.26 13.23 3.98
CA ALA A 136 5.61 12.68 4.05
C ALA A 136 6.19 12.38 2.67
N GLU A 137 7.48 12.61 2.54
CA GLU A 137 8.29 12.28 1.37
C GLU A 137 8.80 10.84 1.48
N VAL A 138 8.74 10.09 0.38
CA VAL A 138 9.21 8.70 0.32
C VAL A 138 10.71 8.72 0.06
N ALA A 139 11.50 8.42 1.09
CA ALA A 139 12.96 8.42 1.03
C ALA A 139 13.55 7.12 0.46
N ALA A 140 12.85 5.99 0.62
CA ALA A 140 13.23 4.70 0.06
C ALA A 140 12.03 3.77 -0.08
N VAL A 141 12.19 2.78 -0.96
CA VAL A 141 11.22 1.70 -1.18
C VAL A 141 11.96 0.37 -1.12
N SER A 142 11.51 -0.53 -0.26
CA SER A 142 11.98 -1.90 -0.16
C SER A 142 10.91 -2.85 -0.69
N VAL A 143 11.31 -3.82 -1.51
CA VAL A 143 10.43 -4.84 -2.09
C VAL A 143 11.01 -6.21 -1.85
N GLU A 144 10.13 -7.19 -1.66
CA GLU A 144 10.54 -8.59 -1.58
C GLU A 144 11.10 -9.06 -2.92
N GLU A 145 12.30 -9.66 -2.90
CA GLU A 145 13.04 -10.05 -4.10
C GLU A 145 12.22 -10.93 -5.06
N LYS A 146 11.38 -11.84 -4.53
CA LYS A 146 10.54 -12.74 -5.34
C LYS A 146 9.49 -12.01 -6.19
N LEU A 147 9.25 -10.73 -5.91
CA LEU A 147 8.36 -9.88 -6.70
C LEU A 147 9.07 -9.24 -7.88
N VAL A 148 10.40 -9.28 -7.95
CA VAL A 148 11.15 -8.81 -9.10
C VAL A 148 11.35 -10.00 -10.04
N ASP A 149 10.89 -9.89 -11.29
CA ASP A 149 11.11 -10.93 -12.28
C ASP A 149 12.52 -10.88 -12.88
N GLU A 150 12.89 -11.91 -13.66
CA GLU A 150 14.20 -12.03 -14.32
C GLU A 150 14.55 -10.84 -15.24
N LYS A 151 13.56 -10.00 -15.60
CA LYS A 151 13.74 -8.81 -16.42
C LYS A 151 13.83 -7.53 -15.59
N GLY A 152 13.95 -7.65 -14.26
CA GLY A 152 14.01 -6.53 -13.33
C GLY A 152 12.67 -5.83 -13.11
N ARG A 153 11.55 -6.43 -13.54
CA ARG A 153 10.23 -5.78 -13.40
C ARG A 153 9.60 -6.16 -12.08
N LEU A 154 9.11 -5.16 -11.36
CA LEU A 154 8.33 -5.37 -10.14
C LEU A 154 6.92 -5.90 -10.48
N ARG A 155 6.59 -7.05 -9.92
CA ARG A 155 5.35 -7.81 -10.09
C ARG A 155 4.46 -7.70 -8.87
N LEU A 156 3.97 -6.49 -8.60
CA LEU A 156 3.03 -6.24 -7.47
C LEU A 156 1.74 -7.06 -7.56
N ASP A 157 1.35 -7.49 -8.77
CA ASP A 157 0.21 -8.39 -8.97
C ASP A 157 0.38 -9.74 -8.24
N ARG A 158 1.63 -10.16 -7.98
CA ARG A 158 1.95 -11.39 -7.22
C ARG A 158 1.89 -11.20 -5.71
N ALA A 159 1.89 -9.96 -5.21
CA ALA A 159 1.95 -9.66 -3.79
C ALA A 159 0.61 -9.89 -3.05
N ARG A 160 -0.51 -10.02 -3.78
CA ARG A 160 -1.86 -10.26 -3.23
C ARG A 160 -2.18 -9.28 -2.09
N LEU A 161 -1.93 -7.99 -2.34
CA LEU A 161 -2.05 -6.91 -1.36
C LEU A 161 -3.48 -6.79 -0.80
N LEU A 162 -3.59 -6.33 0.44
CA LEU A 162 -4.88 -6.08 1.08
C LEU A 162 -5.41 -4.66 0.79
N CYS A 163 -6.74 -4.56 0.71
CA CYS A 163 -7.48 -3.31 0.79
C CYS A 163 -8.62 -3.43 1.81
N TYR A 164 -9.04 -2.29 2.33
CA TYR A 164 -10.18 -2.16 3.22
C TYR A 164 -11.33 -1.53 2.45
N SER A 165 -12.50 -2.15 2.51
CA SER A 165 -13.72 -1.62 1.90
C SER A 165 -14.89 -1.83 2.85
N HIS A 166 -15.37 -0.71 3.41
CA HIS A 166 -16.61 -0.62 4.19
C HIS A 166 -16.81 -1.73 5.23
N GLY A 167 -15.85 -1.89 6.15
CA GLY A 167 -15.91 -2.86 7.25
C GLY A 167 -15.26 -4.21 6.97
N TYR A 168 -14.77 -4.44 5.75
CA TYR A 168 -14.19 -5.71 5.35
C TYR A 168 -12.80 -5.54 4.74
N TYR A 169 -11.94 -6.52 4.98
CA TYR A 169 -10.66 -6.66 4.29
C TYR A 169 -10.82 -7.55 3.06
N TYR A 170 -10.26 -7.12 1.94
CA TYR A 170 -10.20 -7.86 0.69
C TYR A 170 -8.75 -7.94 0.24
N ASN A 171 -8.41 -8.96 -0.54
CA ASN A 171 -7.17 -8.97 -1.29
C ASN A 171 -7.42 -8.50 -2.74
N LEU A 172 -6.41 -7.92 -3.38
CA LEU A 172 -6.45 -7.64 -4.80
C LEU A 172 -6.64 -8.94 -5.59
N GLY A 173 -7.63 -8.93 -6.48
CA GLY A 173 -7.95 -10.03 -7.38
C GLY A 173 -7.10 -10.01 -8.65
N ARG A 174 -7.57 -10.69 -9.70
CA ARG A 174 -6.90 -10.68 -11.01
C ARG A 174 -6.95 -9.27 -11.61
N PRO A 175 -5.85 -8.77 -12.21
CA PRO A 175 -5.87 -7.53 -12.97
C PRO A 175 -6.90 -7.60 -14.10
N LEU A 176 -7.58 -6.49 -14.37
CA LEU A 176 -8.52 -6.39 -15.49
C LEU A 176 -7.79 -6.23 -16.83
N ASP A 177 -6.82 -5.32 -16.91
CA ASP A 177 -5.89 -5.15 -18.02
C ASP A 177 -4.72 -4.23 -17.57
N HIS A 178 -3.74 -3.99 -18.43
CA HIS A 178 -2.64 -3.03 -18.20
C HIS A 178 -3.08 -1.57 -18.41
N PHE A 179 -2.38 -0.62 -17.77
CA PHE A 179 -2.60 0.80 -18.00
C PHE A 179 -2.48 1.15 -19.49
N GLY A 180 -3.41 1.96 -20.01
CA GLY A 180 -3.49 2.33 -21.43
C GLY A 180 -4.26 1.34 -22.31
N PHE A 181 -4.85 0.27 -21.76
CA PHE A 181 -5.63 -0.70 -22.55
C PHE A 181 -6.81 -0.10 -23.33
N SER A 182 -7.37 1.02 -22.87
CA SER A 182 -8.46 1.73 -23.54
C SER A 182 -8.09 2.29 -24.91
N VAL A 183 -6.80 2.54 -25.14
CA VAL A 183 -6.26 3.10 -26.40
C VAL A 183 -5.37 2.10 -27.16
N ARG A 184 -5.27 0.86 -26.68
CA ARG A 184 -4.47 -0.19 -27.32
C ARG A 184 -5.02 -0.48 -28.72
N LYS A 185 -4.22 -0.17 -29.75
CA LYS A 185 -4.55 -0.54 -31.14
C LYS A 185 -4.70 -2.06 -31.23
N LYS A 186 -5.84 -2.55 -31.72
CA LYS A 186 -6.00 -3.97 -32.07
C LYS A 186 -4.97 -4.28 -33.16
N LYS A 187 -4.11 -5.28 -32.93
CA LYS A 187 -3.30 -5.83 -34.03
C LYS A 187 -4.27 -6.27 -35.12
N GLY A 188 -4.18 -5.65 -36.30
CA GLY A 188 -5.02 -5.99 -37.43
C GLY A 188 -4.95 -7.50 -37.65
N ARG A 189 -6.10 -8.14 -37.83
CA ARG A 189 -6.14 -9.51 -38.36
C ARG A 189 -5.32 -9.49 -39.65
N GLY A 190 -4.14 -10.10 -39.64
CA GLY A 190 -3.33 -10.25 -40.84
C GLY A 190 -4.21 -10.87 -41.90
N GLY A 191 -4.45 -10.14 -42.99
CA GLY A 191 -5.17 -10.66 -44.13
C GLY A 191 -4.50 -11.96 -44.55
N LYS A 192 -5.27 -13.04 -44.63
CA LYS A 192 -4.88 -14.19 -45.45
C LYS A 192 -4.68 -13.61 -46.85
N GLY A 193 -3.43 -13.44 -47.27
CA GLY A 193 -3.10 -13.15 -48.65
C GLY A 193 -3.74 -14.20 -49.56
N PRO A 194 -4.11 -13.85 -50.81
CA PRO A 194 -4.86 -14.74 -51.67
C PRO A 194 -4.08 -16.04 -51.86
N THR A 195 -4.74 -17.16 -51.57
CA THR A 195 -4.27 -18.50 -51.90
C THR A 195 -4.06 -18.57 -53.42
N LYS A 196 -2.81 -18.68 -53.88
CA LYS A 196 -2.51 -19.01 -55.27
C LYS A 196 -3.16 -20.36 -55.61
N PRO A 197 -3.83 -20.50 -56.76
CA PRO A 197 -4.34 -21.79 -57.20
C PRO A 197 -3.18 -22.75 -57.53
N PRO A 198 -3.38 -24.07 -57.44
CA PRO A 198 -2.34 -25.03 -57.72
C PRO A 198 -1.95 -24.97 -59.19
N ALA A 199 -0.64 -24.99 -59.47
CA ALA A 199 -0.11 -25.07 -60.82
C ALA A 199 -0.58 -26.39 -61.46
N GLY A 200 -1.39 -26.28 -62.50
CA GLY A 200 -1.83 -27.41 -63.30
C GLY A 200 -0.64 -28.05 -64.01
N ARG A 201 -0.55 -29.38 -63.89
CA ARG A 201 0.27 -30.23 -64.76
C ARG A 201 -0.30 -30.19 -66.18
N ARG A 202 0.54 -29.89 -67.16
CA ARG A 202 0.66 -30.57 -68.46
C ARG A 202 1.87 -30.03 -69.20
#